data_AF-A0AAV4IIP6-F1
#
_entry.id   AF-A0AAV4IIP6-F1
#
_cell.length_a   1.000
_cell.length_b   1.000
_cell.length_c   1.000
_cell.angle_alpha   90.00
_cell.angle_beta   90.00
_cell.angle_gamma   90.00
#
_symmetry.space_group_name_H-M   'P 1'
#
loop_
_entity.id
_entity.type
_entity.pdbx_description
1 polymer ?
#
loop_
_entity_poly.entity_id
_entity_poly.type
_entity_poly.pdbx_seq_one_letter_code
_entity_poly.pdbx_strand_id
1 'polypeptide(L)'
;MSRLSEVDRHFALGLLQAGLPISEVSLRMNLNRTTIFRVRQRLHETDTVSDRPGSRRPRCTTQRQDRNLVRNHMNNRFLSASASSRQTRGRNNQRISENTVRRRLSTSGLLLVARTSAPSWPSVSDTNVRYGPRNMPRGIASNGEVSYSVTNLDSALTMLMAMYMYGEEAAKDTKQIALGNTTGGVL
;
A
#
# COMPACT_ATOMS: atom_id res chain seq x y z
N MET A 1 -13.95 -21.84 4.11
CA MET A 1 -14.31 -21.36 5.47
C MET A 1 -13.29 -20.34 5.93
N SER A 2 -13.77 -19.23 6.50
CA SER A 2 -12.95 -18.22 7.16
C SER A 2 -12.30 -18.78 8.44
N ARG A 3 -11.18 -18.18 8.86
CA ARG A 3 -10.55 -18.52 10.14
C ARG A 3 -11.43 -18.00 11.28
N LEU A 4 -11.60 -18.82 12.32
CA LEU A 4 -12.29 -18.42 13.53
C LEU A 4 -11.45 -17.38 14.28
N SER A 5 -12.07 -16.29 14.73
CA SER A 5 -11.38 -15.24 15.47
C SER A 5 -10.83 -15.77 16.80
N GLU A 6 -9.78 -15.12 17.32
CA GLU A 6 -9.20 -15.53 18.60
C GLU A 6 -10.20 -15.42 19.76
N VAL A 7 -10.99 -14.33 19.77
CA VAL A 7 -12.05 -14.11 20.76
C VAL A 7 -13.09 -15.22 20.70
N ASP A 8 -13.55 -15.60 19.51
CA ASP A 8 -14.55 -16.67 19.37
C ASP A 8 -14.00 -18.02 19.85
N ARG A 9 -12.70 -18.30 19.62
CA ARG A 9 -12.09 -19.54 20.13
C ARG A 9 -12.06 -19.56 21.65
N HIS A 10 -11.71 -18.45 22.30
CA HIS A 10 -11.74 -18.33 23.76
C HIS A 10 -13.17 -18.44 24.31
N PHE A 11 -14.14 -17.82 23.64
CA PHE A 11 -15.55 -17.92 24.00
C PHE A 11 -16.06 -19.38 23.91
N ALA A 12 -15.75 -20.06 22.80
CA ALA A 12 -16.06 -21.49 22.64
C ALA A 12 -15.48 -22.35 23.76
N LEU A 13 -14.24 -22.05 24.18
CA LEU A 13 -13.57 -22.76 25.26
C LEU A 13 -14.20 -22.48 26.62
N GLY A 14 -14.56 -21.22 26.92
CA GLY A 14 -15.27 -20.90 28.16
C GLY A 14 -16.59 -21.67 28.28
N LEU A 15 -17.34 -21.80 27.18
CA LEU A 15 -18.56 -22.61 27.15
C LEU A 15 -18.29 -24.10 27.35
N LEU A 16 -17.23 -24.64 26.75
CA LEU A 16 -16.83 -26.04 26.94
C LEU A 16 -16.34 -26.31 28.38
N GLN A 17 -15.63 -25.38 28.99
CA GLN A 17 -15.17 -25.46 30.39
C GLN A 17 -16.34 -25.37 31.38
N ALA A 18 -17.41 -24.65 31.03
CA ALA A 18 -18.67 -24.64 31.77
C ALA A 18 -19.47 -25.97 31.65
N GLY A 19 -18.93 -26.98 30.96
CA GLY A 19 -19.54 -28.31 30.83
C GLY A 19 -20.58 -28.44 29.71
N LEU A 20 -20.73 -27.43 28.84
CA LEU A 20 -21.69 -27.49 27.74
C LEU A 20 -21.25 -28.49 26.66
N PRO A 21 -22.18 -29.28 26.09
CA PRO A 21 -21.85 -30.21 25.03
C PRO A 21 -21.52 -29.45 23.73
N ILE A 22 -20.70 -30.06 22.87
CA ILE A 22 -20.25 -29.48 21.59
C ILE A 22 -21.42 -29.05 20.69
N SER A 23 -22.54 -29.79 20.69
CA SER A 23 -23.75 -29.41 19.95
C SER A 23 -24.29 -28.06 20.38
N GLU A 24 -24.39 -27.84 21.68
CA GLU A 24 -24.97 -26.62 22.25
C GLU A 24 -24.08 -25.42 21.96
N VAL A 25 -22.76 -25.59 22.12
CA VAL A 25 -21.78 -24.54 21.78
C VAL A 25 -21.83 -24.19 20.29
N SER A 26 -21.95 -25.21 19.43
CA SER A 26 -22.09 -25.06 17.98
C SER A 26 -23.35 -24.28 17.61
N LEU A 27 -24.49 -24.54 18.27
CA LEU A 27 -25.74 -23.81 18.06
C LEU A 27 -25.63 -22.36 18.54
N ARG A 28 -25.12 -22.11 19.75
CA ARG A 28 -24.97 -20.76 20.31
C ARG A 28 -24.06 -19.86 19.49
N MET A 29 -22.98 -20.43 18.94
CA MET A 29 -22.03 -19.69 18.13
C MET A 29 -22.35 -19.71 16.63
N ASN A 30 -23.39 -20.44 16.22
CA ASN A 30 -23.71 -20.68 14.80
C ASN A 30 -22.49 -21.17 13.98
N LEU A 31 -21.73 -22.11 14.57
CA LEU A 31 -20.53 -22.71 13.96
C LEU A 31 -20.75 -24.20 13.73
N ASN A 32 -20.01 -24.79 12.80
CA ASN A 32 -20.04 -26.23 12.61
C ASN A 32 -19.48 -26.96 13.85
N ARG A 33 -20.14 -28.05 14.28
CA ARG A 33 -19.68 -28.93 15.37
C ARG A 33 -18.23 -29.37 15.22
N THR A 34 -17.77 -29.61 13.99
CA THR A 34 -16.37 -29.96 13.68
C THR A 34 -15.38 -28.85 14.03
N THR A 35 -15.77 -27.58 13.89
CA THR A 35 -14.96 -26.43 14.26
C THR A 35 -14.75 -26.38 15.77
N ILE A 36 -15.84 -26.53 16.55
CA ILE A 36 -15.78 -26.55 18.02
C ILE A 36 -14.98 -27.76 18.51
N PHE A 37 -15.19 -28.94 17.91
CA PHE A 37 -14.39 -30.13 18.21
C PHE A 37 -12.89 -29.89 17.99
N ARG A 38 -12.52 -29.26 16.87
CA ARG A 38 -11.12 -28.92 16.57
C ARG A 38 -10.52 -27.91 17.55
N VAL A 39 -11.30 -26.95 18.04
CA VAL A 39 -10.86 -26.02 19.08
C VAL A 39 -10.55 -26.76 20.37
N ARG A 40 -11.45 -27.65 20.82
CA ARG A 40 -11.23 -28.49 22.01
C ARG A 40 -10.01 -29.41 21.85
N GLN A 41 -9.92 -30.09 20.70
CA GLN A 41 -8.81 -31.00 20.39
C GLN A 41 -7.47 -30.24 20.42
N ARG A 42 -7.41 -29.04 19.83
CA ARG A 42 -6.20 -28.22 19.83
C ARG A 42 -5.75 -27.86 21.25
N LEU A 43 -6.70 -27.51 22.12
CA LEU A 43 -6.39 -27.24 23.52
C LEU A 43 -5.75 -28.46 24.19
N HIS A 44 -6.30 -29.66 23.99
CA HIS A 44 -5.70 -30.89 24.53
C HIS A 44 -4.31 -31.24 23.94
N GLU A 45 -4.05 -30.90 22.68
CA GLU A 45 -2.77 -31.24 22.03
C GLU A 45 -1.64 -30.26 22.36
N THR A 46 -1.95 -28.98 22.56
CA THR A 46 -0.95 -27.90 22.58
C THR A 46 -1.10 -26.93 23.74
N ASP A 47 -2.08 -27.13 24.64
CA ASP A 47 -2.45 -26.25 25.76
C ASP A 47 -2.69 -24.79 25.36
N THR A 48 -2.86 -24.53 24.06
CA THR A 48 -2.95 -23.21 23.47
C THR A 48 -4.05 -23.17 22.42
N VAL A 49 -4.71 -22.03 22.36
CA VAL A 49 -5.87 -21.76 21.48
C VAL A 49 -5.44 -20.98 20.24
N SER A 50 -4.29 -20.32 20.35
CA SER A 50 -3.67 -19.52 19.32
C SER A 50 -3.34 -20.36 18.09
N ASP A 51 -3.23 -19.68 16.95
CA ASP A 51 -2.88 -20.36 15.72
C ASP A 51 -1.41 -20.79 15.75
N ARG A 52 -1.16 -22.01 15.27
CA ARG A 52 0.21 -22.51 15.12
C ARG A 52 0.94 -21.62 14.12
N PRO A 53 2.21 -21.26 14.38
CA PRO A 53 3.01 -20.56 13.37
C PRO A 53 3.03 -21.42 12.11
N GLY A 54 2.60 -20.84 10.99
CA GLY A 54 2.53 -21.56 9.73
C GLY A 54 3.93 -22.02 9.31
N SER A 55 4.05 -23.27 8.88
CA SER A 55 5.26 -23.74 8.20
C SER A 55 5.45 -22.91 6.94
N ARG A 56 6.58 -22.22 6.84
CA ARG A 56 6.94 -21.48 5.63
C ARG A 56 7.58 -22.45 4.64
N ARG A 57 7.34 -22.20 3.34
CA ARG A 57 8.06 -22.92 2.28
C ARG A 57 9.57 -22.79 2.48
N PRO A 58 10.35 -23.89 2.41
CA PRO A 58 11.79 -23.81 2.54
C PRO A 58 12.39 -22.88 1.49
N ARG A 59 13.44 -22.15 1.89
CA ARG A 59 14.16 -21.24 1.01
C ARG A 59 14.91 -22.01 -0.07
N CYS A 60 15.00 -21.42 -1.26
CA CYS A 60 15.83 -21.93 -2.36
C CYS A 60 17.33 -21.87 -2.00
N THR A 61 17.75 -20.91 -1.19
CA THR A 61 19.14 -20.74 -0.74
C THR A 61 19.33 -21.21 0.71
N THR A 62 20.52 -21.72 1.01
CA THR A 62 20.95 -22.04 2.37
C THR A 62 21.64 -20.85 3.02
N GLN A 63 21.69 -20.82 4.36
CA GLN A 63 22.35 -19.72 5.07
C GLN A 63 23.86 -19.64 4.76
N ARG A 64 24.51 -20.76 4.44
CA ARG A 64 25.92 -20.77 3.99
C ARG A 64 26.07 -20.10 2.62
N GLN A 65 25.17 -20.39 1.68
CA GLN A 65 25.15 -19.75 0.37
C GLN A 65 24.89 -18.25 0.49
N ASP A 66 23.92 -17.86 1.32
CA ASP A 66 23.60 -16.45 1.58
C ASP A 66 24.82 -15.69 2.12
N ARG A 67 25.56 -16.25 3.10
CA ARG A 67 26.80 -15.64 3.63
C ARG A 67 27.89 -15.50 2.57
N ASN A 68 28.03 -16.49 1.68
CA ASN A 68 29.01 -16.42 0.60
C ASN A 68 28.63 -15.37 -0.45
N LEU A 69 27.35 -15.25 -0.79
CA LEU A 69 26.85 -14.17 -1.66
C LEU A 69 27.18 -12.81 -1.08
N VAL A 70 26.89 -12.60 0.21
CA VAL A 70 27.21 -11.33 0.91
C VAL A 70 28.71 -11.05 0.85
N ARG A 71 29.55 -12.02 1.23
CA ARG A 71 31.02 -11.84 1.20
C ARG A 71 31.54 -11.51 -0.20
N ASN A 72 31.05 -12.20 -1.23
CA ASN A 72 31.47 -11.95 -2.61
C ASN A 72 31.12 -10.53 -3.06
N HIS A 73 29.93 -10.02 -2.70
CA HIS A 73 29.52 -8.65 -3.03
C HIS A 73 30.18 -7.58 -2.14
N MET A 74 30.65 -7.94 -0.94
CA MET A 74 31.49 -7.04 -0.12
C MET A 74 32.90 -6.90 -0.70
N ASN A 75 33.50 -8.02 -1.13
CA ASN A 75 34.83 -8.01 -1.72
C ASN A 75 34.84 -7.42 -3.14
N ASN A 76 33.78 -7.67 -3.91
CA ASN A 76 33.63 -7.15 -5.27
C ASN A 76 32.33 -6.35 -5.40
N ARG A 77 32.43 -5.05 -5.10
CA ARG A 77 31.31 -4.10 -5.09
C ARG A 77 30.58 -4.00 -6.44
N PHE A 78 31.27 -4.25 -7.56
CA PHE A 78 30.72 -4.12 -8.91
C PHE A 78 30.15 -5.44 -9.48
N LEU A 79 30.24 -6.53 -8.72
CA LEU A 79 29.68 -7.82 -9.09
C LEU A 79 28.16 -7.70 -9.32
N SER A 80 27.68 -8.11 -10.49
CA SER A 80 26.25 -8.09 -10.80
C SER A 80 25.51 -9.23 -10.12
N ALA A 81 24.26 -8.99 -9.70
CA ALA A 81 23.41 -10.03 -9.14
C ALA A 81 23.17 -11.19 -10.14
N SER A 82 23.08 -10.88 -11.45
CA SER A 82 22.94 -11.91 -12.49
C SER A 82 24.18 -12.81 -12.58
N ALA A 83 25.39 -12.28 -12.40
CA ALA A 83 26.62 -13.09 -12.40
C ALA A 83 26.61 -14.05 -11.20
N SER A 84 26.32 -13.54 -10.00
CA SER A 84 26.21 -14.35 -8.77
C SER A 84 25.13 -15.43 -8.86
N SER A 85 24.00 -15.11 -9.51
CA SER A 85 22.90 -16.05 -9.76
C SER A 85 23.31 -17.21 -10.68
N ARG A 86 24.13 -16.95 -11.70
CA ARG A 86 24.65 -18.01 -12.60
C ARG A 86 25.67 -18.90 -11.90
N GLN A 87 26.50 -18.33 -11.04
CA GLN A 87 27.56 -19.05 -10.32
C GLN A 87 27.05 -19.86 -9.13
N THR A 88 26.00 -19.37 -8.45
CA THR A 88 25.50 -20.00 -7.21
C THR A 88 24.37 -20.98 -7.50
N ARG A 89 24.55 -22.23 -7.07
CA ARG A 89 23.49 -23.25 -7.07
C ARG A 89 22.74 -23.24 -5.74
N GLY A 90 21.42 -23.39 -5.79
CA GLY A 90 20.54 -23.44 -4.62
C GLY A 90 20.59 -24.78 -3.88
N ARG A 91 19.72 -24.93 -2.87
CA ARG A 91 19.66 -26.06 -1.93
C ARG A 91 19.58 -27.44 -2.61
N ASN A 92 18.87 -27.55 -3.74
CA ASN A 92 18.71 -28.79 -4.50
C ASN A 92 19.33 -28.66 -5.90
N ASN A 93 20.49 -28.01 -6.00
CA ASN A 93 21.15 -27.66 -7.27
C ASN A 93 20.30 -26.79 -8.22
N GLN A 94 19.21 -26.21 -7.71
CA GLN A 94 18.32 -25.34 -8.48
C GLN A 94 19.04 -24.05 -8.86
N ARG A 95 18.77 -23.55 -10.07
CA ARG A 95 19.23 -22.22 -10.49
C ARG A 95 18.53 -21.17 -9.62
N ILE A 96 19.32 -20.33 -8.97
CA ILE A 96 18.82 -19.22 -8.17
C ILE A 96 18.52 -18.06 -9.13
N SER A 97 17.38 -17.40 -9.00
CA SER A 97 17.08 -16.21 -9.80
C SER A 97 17.86 -14.99 -9.33
N GLU A 98 18.09 -14.04 -10.23
CA GLU A 98 18.74 -12.77 -9.89
C GLU A 98 18.00 -12.04 -8.76
N ASN A 99 16.67 -12.02 -8.81
CA ASN A 99 15.84 -11.41 -7.77
C ASN A 99 16.01 -12.07 -6.40
N THR A 100 16.30 -13.38 -6.35
CA THR A 100 16.62 -14.04 -5.09
C THR A 100 17.94 -13.51 -4.54
N VAL A 101 18.97 -13.35 -5.37
CA VAL A 101 20.25 -12.75 -4.96
C VAL A 101 20.04 -11.32 -4.46
N ARG A 102 19.29 -10.48 -5.20
CA ARG A 102 18.95 -9.11 -4.77
C ARG A 102 18.28 -9.09 -3.40
N ARG A 103 17.27 -9.95 -3.17
CA ARG A 103 16.56 -10.05 -1.88
C ARG A 103 17.50 -10.48 -0.75
N ARG A 104 18.49 -11.34 -1.01
CA ARG A 104 19.47 -11.76 0.01
C ARG A 104 20.39 -10.61 0.39
N LEU A 105 20.93 -9.91 -0.60
CA LEU A 105 21.79 -8.75 -0.37
C LEU A 105 21.03 -7.63 0.35
N SER A 106 19.78 -7.37 -0.03
CA SER A 106 18.95 -6.36 0.64
C SER A 106 18.62 -6.74 2.08
N THR A 107 18.35 -8.03 2.35
CA THR A 107 18.09 -8.51 3.72
C THR A 107 19.33 -8.38 4.61
N SER A 108 20.54 -8.45 4.04
CA SER A 108 21.80 -8.23 4.75
C SER A 108 22.27 -6.76 4.77
N GLY A 109 21.43 -5.82 4.35
CA GLY A 109 21.76 -4.38 4.34
C GLY A 109 22.68 -3.93 3.19
N LEU A 110 23.00 -4.82 2.24
CA LEU A 110 23.73 -4.48 1.02
C LEU A 110 22.71 -4.08 -0.04
N LEU A 111 22.34 -2.79 -0.06
CA LEU A 111 21.52 -2.24 -1.14
C LEU A 111 22.30 -2.32 -2.44
N LEU A 112 21.80 -3.10 -3.39
CA LEU A 112 22.17 -2.91 -4.78
C LEU A 112 21.51 -1.61 -5.21
N VAL A 113 22.31 -0.57 -5.45
CA VAL A 113 21.87 0.57 -6.27
C VAL A 113 21.35 -0.06 -7.55
N ALA A 114 20.03 -0.07 -7.71
CA ALA A 114 19.45 -0.50 -8.95
C ALA A 114 20.03 0.44 -10.01
N ARG A 115 20.69 -0.13 -11.03
CA ARG A 115 20.70 0.52 -12.33
C ARG A 115 19.25 0.48 -12.82
N THR A 116 18.40 1.31 -12.24
CA THR A 116 17.35 1.92 -13.04
C THR A 116 18.12 2.73 -14.06
N SER A 117 18.20 2.22 -15.29
CA SER A 117 18.40 3.10 -16.44
C SER A 117 17.49 4.28 -16.18
N ALA A 118 18.06 5.49 -16.10
CA ALA A 118 17.23 6.69 -16.01
C ALA A 118 16.15 6.55 -17.09
N PRO A 119 14.86 6.79 -16.79
CA PRO A 119 13.86 6.86 -17.84
C PRO A 119 14.42 7.78 -18.90
N SER A 120 14.49 7.32 -20.15
CA SER A 120 14.80 8.21 -21.26
C SER A 120 13.65 9.21 -21.33
N TRP A 121 13.79 10.34 -20.65
CA TRP A 121 12.82 11.41 -20.70
C TRP A 121 12.78 11.91 -22.14
N PRO A 122 11.64 11.88 -22.83
CA PRO A 122 11.54 12.53 -24.13
C PRO A 122 11.74 14.03 -23.95
N SER A 123 12.46 14.62 -24.90
CA SER A 123 12.66 16.07 -24.98
C SER A 123 11.29 16.77 -25.06
N VAL A 124 11.16 17.94 -24.43
CA VAL A 124 9.92 18.71 -24.28
C VAL A 124 9.22 19.07 -25.60
N SER A 125 9.89 18.88 -26.74
CA SER A 125 9.32 19.05 -28.09
C SER A 125 8.33 17.97 -28.50
N ASP A 126 8.25 16.84 -27.78
CA ASP A 126 7.36 15.72 -28.13
C ASP A 126 5.94 15.93 -27.54
N THR A 127 5.20 16.89 -28.09
CA THR A 127 3.85 17.29 -27.62
C THR A 127 2.76 16.23 -27.83
N ASN A 128 3.08 15.04 -28.34
CA ASN A 128 2.11 14.01 -28.70
C ASN A 128 2.17 12.71 -27.87
N VAL A 129 2.87 12.69 -26.72
CA VAL A 129 2.94 11.50 -25.86
C VAL A 129 1.91 11.57 -24.72
N ARG A 130 0.86 10.73 -24.78
CA ARG A 130 -0.12 10.58 -23.68
C ARG A 130 0.48 9.74 -22.54
N TYR A 131 0.84 10.36 -21.43
CA TYR A 131 1.21 9.64 -20.21
C TYR A 131 -0.04 9.13 -19.48
N GLY A 132 -0.12 7.80 -19.25
CA GLY A 132 -1.15 7.23 -18.39
C GLY A 132 -0.93 7.58 -16.90
N PRO A 133 -1.97 7.48 -16.05
CA PRO A 133 -1.97 7.98 -14.67
C PRO A 133 -0.94 7.31 -13.74
N ARG A 134 -0.31 6.22 -14.17
CA ARG A 134 0.76 5.52 -13.43
C ARG A 134 2.17 6.03 -13.73
N ASN A 135 2.36 6.83 -14.78
CA ASN A 135 3.68 7.24 -15.29
C ASN A 135 3.95 8.74 -15.19
N MET A 136 3.17 9.51 -14.40
CA MET A 136 3.48 10.92 -14.16
C MET A 136 4.55 11.08 -13.05
N PRO A 137 5.56 11.95 -13.24
CA PRO A 137 6.53 12.27 -12.20
C PRO A 137 5.87 13.05 -11.05
N ARG A 138 6.16 12.65 -9.81
CA ARG A 138 5.77 13.44 -8.62
C ARG A 138 6.72 14.61 -8.48
N GLY A 139 6.21 15.85 -8.59
CA GLY A 139 7.00 17.06 -8.31
C GLY A 139 6.83 18.21 -9.31
N ILE A 140 6.15 18.01 -10.43
CA ILE A 140 5.71 19.15 -11.28
C ILE A 140 4.39 19.62 -10.69
N ALA A 141 4.47 20.53 -9.73
CA ALA A 141 3.34 21.39 -9.42
C ALA A 141 2.93 22.05 -10.73
N SER A 142 1.65 21.96 -11.08
CA SER A 142 1.04 22.86 -12.04
C SER A 142 1.37 24.29 -11.56
N ASN A 143 2.34 24.95 -12.19
CA ASN A 143 2.34 26.40 -12.18
C ASN A 143 1.00 26.76 -12.82
N GLY A 144 0.07 27.21 -11.98
CA GLY A 144 -1.29 27.47 -12.34
C GLY A 144 -1.36 28.58 -13.38
N GLU A 145 -1.41 28.19 -14.63
CA GLU A 145 -2.20 28.91 -15.63
C GLU A 145 -3.39 28.01 -15.96
N VAL A 146 -4.33 27.92 -15.01
CA VAL A 146 -5.70 27.61 -15.37
C VAL A 146 -6.28 28.93 -15.85
N SER A 147 -6.28 29.12 -17.16
CA SER A 147 -7.12 30.11 -17.81
C SER A 147 -8.59 29.74 -17.58
N TYR A 148 -9.19 30.29 -16.53
CA TYR A 148 -10.64 30.27 -16.39
C TYR A 148 -11.21 31.31 -17.36
N SER A 149 -11.61 30.87 -18.55
CA SER A 149 -12.58 31.62 -19.33
C SER A 149 -13.90 31.56 -18.57
N VAL A 150 -14.28 32.70 -18.00
CA VAL A 150 -15.58 32.90 -17.34
C VAL A 150 -16.65 32.95 -18.42
N THR A 151 -17.35 31.85 -18.64
CA THR A 151 -18.70 31.90 -19.22
C THR A 151 -19.57 30.80 -18.63
N ASN A 152 -20.48 31.25 -17.75
CA ASN A 152 -21.85 30.76 -17.62
C ASN A 152 -22.03 29.27 -17.29
N LEU A 153 -22.16 28.95 -15.99
CA LEU A 153 -23.17 28.04 -15.41
C LEU A 153 -22.84 27.65 -13.95
N ASP A 154 -22.47 28.60 -13.07
CA ASP A 154 -22.59 28.36 -11.61
C ASP A 154 -22.56 29.61 -10.71
N SER A 155 -23.06 30.73 -11.23
CA SER A 155 -23.30 31.95 -10.42
C SER A 155 -24.39 31.73 -9.36
N ALA A 156 -25.33 30.80 -9.60
CA ALA A 156 -26.43 30.53 -8.67
C ALA A 156 -25.97 29.76 -7.44
N LEU A 157 -25.01 28.83 -7.61
CA LEU A 157 -24.51 27.98 -6.53
C LEU A 157 -23.54 28.74 -5.63
N THR A 158 -22.73 29.64 -6.23
CA THR A 158 -21.91 30.60 -5.49
C THR A 158 -22.75 31.65 -4.76
N MET A 159 -23.84 32.16 -5.35
CA MET A 159 -24.78 33.05 -4.63
C MET A 159 -25.55 32.34 -3.52
N LEU A 160 -26.03 31.12 -3.74
CA LEU A 160 -26.72 30.34 -2.71
C LEU A 160 -25.79 30.00 -1.54
N MET A 161 -24.54 29.63 -1.83
CA MET A 161 -23.54 29.37 -0.80
C MET A 161 -23.20 30.65 -0.01
N ALA A 162 -23.12 31.81 -0.68
CA ALA A 162 -22.91 33.10 0.00
C ALA A 162 -24.11 33.50 0.88
N MET A 163 -25.35 33.29 0.41
CA MET A 163 -26.58 33.53 1.20
C MET A 163 -26.71 32.58 2.39
N TYR A 164 -26.26 31.32 2.27
CA TYR A 164 -26.30 30.34 3.35
C TYR A 164 -25.21 30.54 4.40
N MET A 165 -24.09 31.15 4.03
CA MET A 165 -22.95 31.35 4.94
C MET A 165 -22.94 32.72 5.61
N TYR A 166 -23.60 33.73 5.02
CA TYR A 166 -23.69 35.09 5.56
C TYR A 166 -25.16 35.53 5.55
N GLY A 167 -25.83 35.41 6.70
CA GLY A 167 -27.19 35.91 6.91
C GLY A 167 -27.34 37.40 6.54
N GLU A 168 -28.59 37.81 6.33
CA GLU A 168 -29.16 39.00 5.64
C GLU A 168 -28.59 40.43 5.92
N GLU A 169 -27.44 40.59 6.55
CA GLU A 169 -27.01 41.84 7.18
C GLU A 169 -25.91 42.62 6.44
N ALA A 170 -25.70 42.37 5.14
CA ALA A 170 -24.71 43.12 4.34
C ALA A 170 -25.18 43.52 2.93
N ALA A 171 -26.49 43.59 2.68
CA ALA A 171 -27.04 43.93 1.37
C ALA A 171 -27.07 45.45 1.02
N LYS A 172 -26.36 46.32 1.78
CA LYS A 172 -26.48 47.79 1.59
C LYS A 172 -25.24 48.54 1.09
N ASP A 173 -24.03 47.98 1.16
CA ASP A 173 -22.82 48.80 0.89
C ASP A 173 -22.07 48.53 -0.42
N THR A 174 -22.50 47.59 -1.26
CA THR A 174 -21.86 47.37 -2.58
C THR A 174 -22.47 48.16 -3.74
N LYS A 175 -23.56 48.91 -3.50
CA LYS A 175 -24.20 49.73 -4.55
C LYS A 175 -23.43 51.01 -4.94
N GLN A 176 -22.37 51.39 -4.23
CA GLN A 176 -21.61 52.62 -4.54
C GLN A 176 -20.34 52.43 -5.39
N ILE A 177 -19.86 51.21 -5.64
CA ILE A 177 -18.62 51.00 -6.43
C ILE A 177 -18.94 50.75 -7.93
N ALA A 178 -20.21 50.56 -8.28
CA ALA A 178 -20.64 50.23 -9.64
C ALA A 178 -21.15 51.42 -10.47
N LEU A 179 -20.82 52.68 -10.13
CA LEU A 179 -21.14 53.86 -10.97
C LEU A 179 -20.11 54.99 -10.74
N GLY A 180 -19.03 55.00 -11.53
CA GLY A 180 -18.06 56.11 -11.62
C GLY A 180 -16.61 55.59 -11.61
N ASN A 181 -15.73 55.83 -12.58
CA ASN A 181 -15.65 56.89 -13.55
C ASN A 181 -14.92 56.39 -14.80
N THR A 182 -15.58 56.52 -15.94
CA THR A 182 -14.92 56.85 -17.22
C THR A 182 -14.32 58.25 -17.07
N THR A 183 -13.18 58.52 -17.73
CA THR A 183 -12.61 59.84 -18.13
C THR A 183 -11.19 60.11 -17.59
N GLY A 184 -10.27 60.42 -18.52
CA GLY A 184 -9.21 61.41 -18.30
C GLY A 184 -7.78 60.88 -18.31
N GLY A 185 -6.97 61.31 -19.29
CA GLY A 185 -5.54 61.03 -19.35
C GLY A 185 -4.66 62.14 -18.73
N VAL A 186 -3.39 62.13 -19.18
CA VAL A 186 -2.26 63.05 -18.91
C VAL A 186 -1.44 62.72 -17.64
N LEU A 187 -0.24 62.16 -17.82
CA LEU A 187 1.05 62.87 -17.90
C LEU A 187 2.07 62.01 -18.65
#